data_AF-A0A651EFB0-F1
#
_entry.id   AF-A0A651EFB0-F1
#
_cell.length_a   1.000
_cell.length_b   1.000
_cell.length_c   1.000
_cell.angle_alpha   90.00
_cell.angle_beta   90.00
_cell.angle_gamma   90.00
#
_symmetry.space_group_name_H-M   'P 1'
#
loop_
_entity.id
_entity.type
_entity.pdbx_description
1 polymer ?
#
loop_
_entity_poly.entity_id
_entity_poly.type
_entity_poly.pdbx_seq_one_letter_code
_entity_poly.pdbx_strand_id
1 'polypeptide(L)'
;MTTRALIALFILSAAPGATAQEWFTTADGVRLPTPAIGGLDCQTKRAVLDAIDASGYRAGAPIPRHAADEPLLDYEHQLSRAFYADCVRAATTAAGLENAFRGGYEGD
;
A
#
# COMPACT_ATOMS: atom_id res chain seq x y z
N MET A 1 6.44 -54.19 -33.19
CA MET A 1 6.72 -53.93 -31.76
C MET A 1 6.92 -52.43 -31.60
N THR A 2 5.91 -51.75 -31.07
CA THR A 2 5.82 -50.29 -30.97
C THR A 2 6.05 -49.88 -29.52
N THR A 3 7.01 -48.99 -29.27
CA THR A 3 7.15 -48.36 -27.95
C THR A 3 7.32 -46.86 -28.16
N ARG A 4 6.23 -46.12 -27.98
CA ARG A 4 6.20 -44.66 -27.96
C ARG A 4 6.60 -44.19 -26.57
N ALA A 5 7.69 -43.45 -26.46
CA ALA A 5 8.10 -42.78 -25.23
C ALA A 5 7.21 -41.55 -25.00
N LEU A 6 6.48 -41.55 -23.88
CA LEU A 6 5.70 -40.41 -23.39
C LEU A 6 6.64 -39.49 -22.61
N ILE A 7 6.94 -38.32 -23.16
CA ILE A 7 7.64 -37.24 -22.47
C ILE A 7 6.62 -36.53 -21.58
N ALA A 8 6.70 -36.75 -20.26
CA ALA A 8 5.88 -36.05 -19.28
C ALA A 8 6.49 -34.66 -19.00
N LEU A 9 5.82 -33.62 -19.49
CA LEU A 9 6.15 -32.22 -19.26
C LEU A 9 5.67 -31.82 -17.85
N PHE A 10 6.60 -31.69 -16.89
CA PHE A 10 6.31 -31.08 -15.59
C PHE A 10 6.16 -29.56 -15.77
N ILE A 11 4.92 -29.09 -15.90
CA ILE A 11 4.60 -27.67 -15.82
C ILE A 11 4.67 -27.27 -14.35
N LEU A 12 5.76 -26.58 -13.97
CA LEU A 12 5.92 -25.96 -12.68
C LEU A 12 5.02 -24.71 -12.62
N SER A 13 3.76 -24.89 -12.26
CA SER A 13 2.83 -23.77 -12.02
C SER A 13 3.30 -22.99 -10.79
N ALA A 14 3.98 -21.86 -11.02
CA ALA A 14 4.17 -20.85 -10.00
C ALA A 14 2.79 -20.27 -9.64
N ALA A 15 2.25 -20.70 -8.49
CA ALA A 15 1.04 -20.10 -7.96
C ALA A 15 1.35 -18.62 -7.63
N PRO A 16 0.60 -17.65 -8.20
CA PRO A 16 0.75 -16.26 -7.78
C PRO A 16 0.41 -16.20 -6.29
N GLY A 17 1.35 -15.71 -5.50
CA GLY A 17 1.19 -15.57 -4.06
C GLY A 17 -0.04 -14.72 -3.77
N ALA A 18 -1.10 -15.37 -3.26
CA ALA A 18 -2.25 -14.67 -2.73
C ALA A 18 -1.75 -13.84 -1.54
N THR A 19 -1.63 -12.53 -1.73
CA THR A 19 -1.45 -11.60 -0.63
C THR A 19 -2.71 -11.69 0.21
N ALA A 20 -2.64 -12.41 1.33
CA ALA A 20 -3.73 -12.47 2.28
C ALA A 20 -4.03 -11.04 2.72
N GLN A 21 -5.18 -10.52 2.31
CA GLN A 21 -5.61 -9.19 2.72
C GLN A 21 -5.97 -9.27 4.20
N GLU A 22 -5.10 -8.72 5.04
CA GLU A 22 -5.31 -8.61 6.47
C GLU A 22 -6.41 -7.58 6.76
N TRP A 23 -7.16 -7.80 7.84
CA TRP A 23 -8.28 -6.95 8.26
C TRP A 23 -8.14 -6.61 9.73
N PHE A 24 -8.49 -5.38 10.08
CA PHE A 24 -8.65 -4.93 11.45
C PHE A 24 -10.12 -4.63 11.74
N THR A 25 -10.60 -4.97 12.94
CA THR A 25 -11.94 -4.58 13.40
C THR A 25 -11.78 -3.61 14.55
N THR A 26 -12.27 -2.39 14.37
CA THR A 26 -12.29 -1.35 15.41
C THR A 26 -13.13 -1.77 16.62
N ALA A 27 -12.93 -1.10 17.75
CA ALA A 27 -13.73 -1.29 18.96
C ALA A 27 -15.25 -1.08 18.72
N ASP A 28 -15.59 -0.20 17.77
CA ASP A 28 -16.98 0.07 17.35
C ASP A 28 -17.52 -0.92 16.30
N GLY A 29 -16.73 -1.95 15.94
CA GLY A 29 -17.14 -3.03 15.03
C GLY A 29 -16.95 -2.73 13.55
N VAL A 30 -16.39 -1.58 13.17
CA VAL A 30 -16.04 -1.26 11.78
C VAL A 30 -14.86 -2.12 11.35
N ARG A 31 -15.00 -2.82 10.22
CA ARG A 31 -13.95 -3.68 9.65
C ARG A 31 -13.22 -2.95 8.53
N LEU A 32 -11.91 -2.86 8.63
CA LEU A 32 -11.04 -2.10 7.73
C LEU A 32 -9.98 -2.99 7.08
N PRO A 33 -9.64 -2.76 5.81
CA PRO A 33 -8.51 -3.44 5.19
C PRO A 33 -7.21 -2.91 5.80
N THR A 34 -6.34 -3.82 6.27
CA THR A 34 -5.01 -3.49 6.78
C THR A 34 -3.94 -4.34 6.11
N PRO A 35 -3.86 -4.35 4.77
CA PRO A 35 -2.87 -5.16 4.07
C PRO A 35 -1.44 -4.76 4.48
N ALA A 36 -0.50 -5.69 4.35
CA ALA A 36 0.92 -5.40 4.50
C ALA A 36 1.31 -4.21 3.61
N ILE A 37 1.99 -3.22 4.20
CA ILE A 37 2.31 -1.94 3.52
C ILE A 37 3.33 -2.14 2.39
N GLY A 38 4.22 -3.13 2.54
CA GLY A 38 5.24 -3.47 1.56
C GLY A 38 4.61 -3.91 0.24
N GLY A 39 4.95 -3.22 -0.85
CA GLY A 39 4.47 -3.54 -2.20
C GLY A 39 3.13 -2.91 -2.57
N LEU A 40 2.49 -2.13 -1.69
CA LEU A 40 1.31 -1.36 -2.06
C LEU A 40 1.67 -0.20 -2.99
N ASP A 41 0.91 -0.04 -4.07
CA ASP A 41 0.98 1.14 -4.93
C ASP A 41 0.36 2.37 -4.26
N CYS A 42 0.58 3.54 -4.86
CA CYS A 42 0.12 4.81 -4.31
C CYS A 42 -1.40 4.95 -4.24
N GLN A 43 -2.11 4.36 -5.21
CA GLN A 43 -3.57 4.38 -5.23
C GLN A 43 -4.14 3.55 -4.09
N THR A 44 -3.58 2.37 -3.84
CA THR A 44 -4.00 1.46 -2.77
C THR A 44 -3.68 2.06 -1.41
N LYS A 45 -2.49 2.64 -1.22
CA LYS A 45 -2.14 3.35 0.02
C LYS A 45 -3.12 4.49 0.32
N ARG A 46 -3.46 5.30 -0.68
CA ARG A 46 -4.48 6.36 -0.57
C ARG A 46 -5.83 5.77 -0.17
N ALA A 47 -6.31 4.76 -0.87
CA ALA A 47 -7.61 4.15 -0.61
C ALA A 47 -7.73 3.56 0.81
N VAL A 48 -6.66 2.95 1.32
CA VAL A 48 -6.63 2.43 2.70
C VAL A 48 -6.65 3.58 3.72
N LEU A 49 -5.88 4.65 3.50
CA LEU A 49 -5.92 5.84 4.38
C LEU A 49 -7.32 6.47 4.40
N ASP A 50 -7.96 6.60 3.24
CA ASP A 50 -9.31 7.15 3.13
C ASP A 50 -10.35 6.26 3.83
N ALA A 51 -10.20 4.93 3.75
CA ALA A 51 -11.05 3.99 4.47
C ALA A 51 -10.87 4.10 6.00
N ILE A 52 -9.63 4.27 6.48
CA ILE A 52 -9.34 4.49 7.90
C ILE A 52 -9.95 5.81 8.38
N ASP A 53 -9.81 6.90 7.63
CA ASP A 53 -10.40 8.20 7.98
C ASP A 53 -11.93 8.13 8.03
N ALA A 54 -12.55 7.53 7.00
CA ALA A 54 -14.00 7.36 6.90
C ALA A 54 -14.60 6.49 8.02
N SER A 55 -13.80 5.64 8.68
CA SER A 55 -14.26 4.85 9.84
C SER A 55 -14.63 5.72 11.04
N GLY A 56 -14.05 6.93 11.13
CA GLY A 56 -14.25 7.83 12.26
C GLY A 56 -13.71 7.33 13.60
N TYR A 57 -12.85 6.29 13.61
CA TYR A 57 -12.38 5.63 14.85
C TYR A 57 -11.68 6.60 15.84
N ARG A 58 -11.09 7.69 15.32
CA ARG A 58 -10.52 8.78 16.11
C ARG A 58 -11.25 10.13 15.95
N ALA A 59 -12.31 10.22 15.15
CA ALA A 59 -13.12 11.43 14.93
C ALA A 59 -12.29 12.73 14.73
N GLY A 60 -11.16 12.64 14.01
CA GLY A 60 -10.25 13.77 13.77
C GLY A 60 -9.29 14.10 14.93
N ALA A 61 -9.37 13.42 16.07
CA ALA A 61 -8.46 13.58 17.19
C ALA A 61 -7.08 12.92 16.90
N PRO A 62 -6.00 13.34 17.59
CA PRO A 62 -4.68 12.74 17.43
C PRO A 62 -4.54 11.34 18.04
N ILE A 63 -5.51 10.92 18.86
CA ILE A 63 -5.56 9.60 19.51
C ILE A 63 -6.93 8.94 19.26
N PRO A 64 -7.05 7.61 19.34
CA PRO A 64 -8.30 6.91 19.09
C PRO A 64 -9.32 7.14 20.20
N ARG A 65 -10.62 6.95 19.91
CA ARG A 65 -11.66 7.00 20.94
C ARG A 65 -11.56 5.85 21.93
N HIS A 66 -11.05 4.70 21.47
CA HIS A 66 -10.86 3.49 22.27
C HIS A 66 -9.40 3.06 22.23
N ALA A 67 -8.82 2.77 23.41
CA ALA A 67 -7.43 2.29 23.49
C ALA A 67 -7.22 0.96 22.72
N ALA A 68 -8.27 0.16 22.53
CA ALA A 68 -8.22 -1.04 21.71
C ALA A 68 -7.88 -0.79 20.23
N ASP A 69 -8.05 0.46 19.75
CA ASP A 69 -7.74 0.87 18.38
C ASP A 69 -6.32 1.45 18.21
N GLU A 70 -5.49 1.45 19.26
CA GLU A 70 -4.07 1.85 19.16
C GLU A 70 -3.31 1.10 18.05
N PRO A 71 -3.48 -0.22 17.84
CA PRO A 71 -2.84 -0.92 16.73
C PRO A 71 -3.23 -0.37 15.34
N LEU A 72 -4.47 0.12 15.19
CA LEU A 72 -4.91 0.76 13.94
C LEU A 72 -4.23 2.11 13.74
N LEU A 73 -4.04 2.89 14.81
CA LEU A 73 -3.30 4.14 14.75
C LEU A 73 -1.84 3.92 14.36
N ASP A 74 -1.18 2.90 14.93
CA ASP A 74 0.19 2.55 14.57
C ASP A 74 0.30 2.12 13.10
N TYR A 75 -0.70 1.39 12.59
CA TYR A 75 -0.79 1.06 11.18
C TYR A 75 -1.00 2.32 10.31
N GLU A 76 -1.95 3.19 10.66
CA GLU A 76 -2.22 4.46 9.97
C GLU A 76 -0.96 5.32 9.87
N HIS A 77 -0.18 5.43 10.97
CA HIS A 77 1.07 6.16 11.00
C HIS A 77 2.13 5.56 10.06
N GLN A 78 2.29 4.24 10.05
CA GLN A 78 3.23 3.56 9.15
C GLN A 78 2.82 3.76 7.68
N LEU A 79 1.54 3.58 7.37
CA LEU A 79 1.00 3.74 6.03
C LEU A 79 1.13 5.19 5.54
N SER A 80 0.85 6.17 6.40
CA SER A 80 0.98 7.60 6.09
C SER A 80 2.43 7.98 5.78
N ARG A 81 3.40 7.47 6.55
CA ARG A 81 4.83 7.67 6.27
C ARG A 81 5.23 7.07 4.93
N ALA A 82 4.81 5.84 4.64
CA ALA A 82 5.08 5.18 3.36
C ALA A 82 4.44 5.94 2.19
N PHE A 83 3.18 6.35 2.32
CA PHE A 83 2.48 7.14 1.31
C PHE A 83 3.22 8.47 1.03
N TYR A 84 3.61 9.20 2.07
CA TYR A 84 4.35 10.43 1.89
C TYR A 84 5.70 10.20 1.21
N ALA A 85 6.45 9.19 1.64
CA ALA A 85 7.78 8.89 1.12
C ALA A 85 7.75 8.46 -0.35
N ASP A 86 6.81 7.59 -0.71
CA ASP A 86 6.78 6.90 -2.00
C ASP A 86 5.95 7.65 -3.04
N CYS A 87 4.92 8.39 -2.61
CA CYS A 87 3.92 8.94 -3.53
C CYS A 87 3.97 10.46 -3.59
N VAL A 88 4.08 11.16 -2.46
CA VAL A 88 4.05 12.62 -2.41
C VAL A 88 5.43 13.21 -2.70
N ARG A 89 6.43 12.78 -1.93
CA ARG A 89 7.79 13.29 -2.04
C ARG A 89 8.43 12.91 -3.38
N ALA A 90 8.26 11.66 -3.81
CA ALA A 90 8.79 11.20 -5.10
C ALA A 90 8.19 11.97 -6.29
N ALA A 91 6.87 12.19 -6.30
CA ALA A 91 6.20 12.97 -7.33
C ALA A 91 6.66 14.44 -7.34
N THR A 92 6.84 15.03 -6.16
CA THR A 92 7.33 16.42 -6.02
C THR A 92 8.74 16.57 -6.60
N THR A 93 9.64 15.63 -6.32
CA THR A 93 10.99 15.62 -6.90
C THR A 93 10.95 15.47 -8.42
N ALA A 94 10.14 14.56 -8.95
CA ALA A 94 10.01 14.36 -10.39
C ALA A 94 9.51 15.62 -11.10
N ALA A 95 8.45 16.26 -10.59
CA ALA A 95 7.95 17.53 -11.13
C ALA A 95 9.00 18.65 -11.05
N GLY A 96 9.77 18.72 -9.96
CA GLY A 96 10.90 19.64 -9.82
C GLY A 96 11.97 19.45 -10.90
N LEU A 97 12.34 18.20 -11.18
CA LEU A 97 13.29 17.85 -12.24
C LEU A 97 12.76 18.20 -13.64
N GLU A 98 11.51 17.83 -13.94
CA GLU A 98 10.87 18.18 -15.23
C GLU A 98 10.86 19.69 -15.48
N ASN A 99 10.57 20.48 -14.45
CA ASN A 99 10.61 21.94 -14.54
C ASN A 99 12.04 22.47 -14.71
N ALA A 100 13.03 21.90 -14.02
CA ALA A 100 14.44 22.29 -14.15
C ALA A 100 14.97 22.06 -15.58
N PHE A 101 14.55 20.97 -16.24
CA PHE A 101 14.97 20.68 -17.61
C PHE A 101 14.17 21.43 -18.68
N ARG A 102 12.91 21.82 -18.42
CA ARG A 102 12.15 22.70 -19.33
C ARG A 102 12.65 24.15 -19.37
N GLY A 103 13.27 24.62 -18.29
CA GLY A 103 13.77 25.98 -18.20
C GLY A 103 14.97 26.28 -19.11
N GLY A 104 15.61 25.24 -19.68
CA GLY A 104 16.89 25.39 -20.36
C GLY A 104 17.99 25.68 -19.34
N TYR A 105 18.83 24.69 -19.03
CA TYR A 105 20.04 24.94 -18.26
C TYR A 105 21.00 25.70 -19.18
N GLU A 106 20.94 27.04 -19.17
CA GLU A 106 22.02 27.87 -19.71
C GLU A 106 23.17 27.74 -18.72
N GLY A 107 24.08 26.80 -18.98
CA GLY A 107 25.28 26.63 -18.18
C GLY A 107 26.19 27.83 -18.38
N ASP A 108 26.40 28.61 -17.32
CA ASP A 108 27.51 29.57 -17.22
C ASP A 108 28.85 28.85 -16.99
#